data_AF-A0A3A5JPJ0-F1
#
_entry.id   AF-A0A3A5JPJ0-F1
#
_cell.length_a   1.000
_cell.length_b   1.000
_cell.length_c   1.000
_cell.angle_alpha   90.00
_cell.angle_beta   90.00
_cell.angle_gamma   90.00
#
_symmetry.space_group_name_H-M   'P 1'
#
loop_
_entity.id
_entity.type
_entity.pdbx_description
1 polymer ?
#
loop_
_entity_poly.entity_id
_entity_poly.type
_entity_poly.pdbx_seq_one_letter_code
_entity_poly.pdbx_strand_id
1 'polypeptide(L)' 'MAVSLDPRTYFLVDRLSKLVALVLVVVFLEGAAGSLGPVLGVLGLVIGIATVYIEVDEEESAEE' A
#
# COMPACT_ATOMS: atom_id res chain seq x y z
N MET A 1 9.49 -1.87 15.91
CA MET A 1 10.51 -1.01 15.26
C MET A 1 9.74 -0.22 14.23
N ALA A 2 9.33 1.01 14.56
CA ALA A 2 8.64 1.87 13.61
C ALA A 2 9.68 2.28 12.55
N VAL A 3 9.44 1.93 11.30
CA VAL A 3 10.26 2.39 10.19
C VAL A 3 9.72 3.75 9.84
N SER A 4 10.47 4.78 10.20
CA SER A 4 10.09 6.13 9.89
C SER A 4 10.57 6.52 8.49
N LEU A 5 9.69 7.16 7.73
CA LEU A 5 9.92 7.51 6.33
C LEU A 5 9.76 9.01 6.14
N ASP A 6 10.66 9.58 5.34
CA ASP A 6 10.52 10.93 4.80
C ASP A 6 9.15 11.09 4.11
N PRO A 7 8.43 12.22 4.30
CA PRO A 7 7.08 12.42 3.78
C PRO A 7 6.94 12.11 2.29
N ARG A 8 7.92 12.49 1.47
CA ARG A 8 7.86 12.25 0.01
C ARG A 8 7.96 10.77 -0.32
N THR A 9 8.80 10.05 0.42
CA THR A 9 8.98 8.61 0.28
C THR A 9 7.72 7.87 0.73
N TYR A 10 7.10 8.30 1.82
CA TYR A 10 5.81 7.76 2.27
C TYR A 10 4.74 7.90 1.18
N PHE A 11 4.54 9.09 0.60
CA PHE A 11 3.51 9.29 -0.43
C PHE A 11 3.77 8.46 -1.70
N LEU A 12 5.03 8.29 -2.09
CA LEU A 12 5.38 7.44 -3.23
C LEU A 12 5.07 5.97 -2.94
N VAL A 13 5.49 5.47 -1.77
CA VAL A 13 5.25 4.08 -1.34
C VAL A 13 3.75 3.82 -1.21
N ASP A 14 2.99 4.74 -0.62
CA ASP A 14 1.54 4.65 -0.48
C ASP A 14 0.84 4.58 -1.85
N ARG A 15 1.20 5.46 -2.79
CA ARG A 15 0.64 5.45 -4.15
C ARG A 15 0.98 4.16 -4.90
N LEU A 16 2.24 3.72 -4.86
CA LEU A 16 2.65 2.49 -5.55
C LEU A 16 1.97 1.26 -4.94
N SER A 17 1.89 1.18 -3.61
CA SER A 17 1.21 0.09 -2.91
C SER A 17 -0.27 0.03 -3.25
N LYS A 18 -0.94 1.19 -3.34
CA LYS A 18 -2.34 1.27 -3.78
C LYS A 18 -2.54 0.83 -5.22
N LEU A 19 -1.63 1.19 -6.13
CA LEU A 19 -1.70 0.73 -7.53
C LEU A 19 -1.51 -0.79 -7.62
N VAL A 20 -0.54 -1.35 -6.90
CA VAL A 20 -0.32 -2.81 -6.85
C VAL A 20 -1.55 -3.52 -6.26
N ALA A 21 -2.06 -3.01 -5.13
CA ALA A 21 -3.28 -3.52 -4.50
C ALA A 21 -4.47 -3.53 -5.47
N LEU A 22 -4.68 -2.42 -6.19
CA LEU A 22 -5.76 -2.29 -7.16
C LEU A 22 -5.61 -3.31 -8.29
N VAL A 23 -4.41 -3.46 -8.86
CA VAL A 23 -4.16 -4.42 -9.94
C VAL A 23 -4.45 -5.84 -9.48
N LEU A 24 -4.01 -6.23 -8.28
CA LEU A 24 -4.27 -7.56 -7.73
C LEU A 24 -5.76 -7.84 -7.52
N VAL A 25 -6.51 -6.85 -7.03
CA VAL A 25 -7.96 -6.96 -6.87
C VAL A 25 -8.65 -7.07 -8.23
N VAL A 26 -8.26 -6.28 -9.23
CA VAL A 26 -8.83 -6.38 -10.58
C VAL A 26 -8.54 -7.74 -11.20
N VAL A 27 -7.31 -8.25 -11.10
CA VAL A 27 -6.94 -9.60 -11.57
C VAL A 27 -7.78 -10.69 -10.90
N PHE A 28 -8.07 -10.54 -9.60
CA PHE A 28 -8.98 -11.43 -8.88
C PHE A 28 -10.42 -11.34 -9.40
N LEU A 29 -10.97 -10.14 -9.55
CA LEU A 29 -12.35 -9.92 -9.98
C LEU A 29 -12.61 -10.37 -11.42
N GLU A 30 -11.64 -10.17 -12.30
CA GLU A 30 -11.67 -10.66 -13.69
C GLU A 30 -11.45 -12.19 -13.76
N GLY A 31 -11.07 -12.83 -12.66
CA GLY A 31 -10.76 -14.27 -12.64
C GLY A 31 -9.51 -14.64 -13.46
N ALA A 32 -8.71 -13.67 -13.86
CA ALA A 32 -7.58 -13.85 -14.79
C ALA A 32 -6.48 -14.76 -14.23
N ALA A 33 -6.42 -14.94 -12.92
CA ALA A 33 -5.46 -15.81 -12.24
C ALA A 33 -5.99 -17.21 -11.87
N GLY A 34 -7.21 -17.56 -12.30
CA GLY A 34 -7.80 -18.88 -12.04
C GLY A 34 -7.82 -19.24 -10.54
N SER A 35 -7.27 -20.40 -10.18
CA SER A 35 -7.22 -20.88 -8.79
C SER A 35 -6.38 -20.02 -7.85
N LEU A 36 -5.47 -19.19 -8.38
CA LEU A 36 -4.67 -18.25 -7.58
C LEU A 36 -5.41 -16.95 -7.28
N GLY A 37 -6.53 -16.67 -7.96
CA GLY A 37 -7.32 -15.45 -7.82
C GLY A 37 -7.62 -15.08 -6.36
N PRO A 38 -8.19 -15.99 -5.54
CA PRO A 38 -8.52 -15.68 -4.15
C PRO A 38 -7.31 -15.23 -3.32
N VAL A 39 -6.14 -15.86 -3.54
CA VAL A 39 -4.90 -15.50 -2.83
C VAL A 39 -4.43 -14.12 -3.25
N LEU A 40 -4.45 -13.81 -4.55
CA LEU A 40 -4.09 -12.49 -5.07
C LEU A 40 -5.04 -11.39 -4.58
N GLY A 41 -6.34 -11.68 -4.51
CA GLY A 41 -7.34 -10.76 -3.98
C GLY A 41 -7.07 -10.42 -2.50
N VAL A 42 -6.79 -11.42 -1.67
CA VAL A 42 -6.44 -11.21 -0.25
C VAL A 42 -5.13 -10.43 -0.12
N LEU A 43 -4.11 -10.77 -0.90
CA LEU A 43 -2.83 -10.04 -0.91
C LEU A 43 -3.01 -8.58 -1.32
N GLY A 44 -3.80 -8.31 -2.36
CA GLY A 44 -4.11 -6.95 -2.79
C GLY A 44 -4.76 -6.13 -1.67
N LEU A 45 -5.71 -6.74 -0.95
CA LEU A 45 -6.38 -6.09 0.17
C LEU A 45 -5.42 -5.82 1.35
N VAL A 46 -4.57 -6.79 1.70
CA VAL A 46 -3.55 -6.62 2.76
C VAL A 46 -2.57 -5.51 2.40
N ILE A 47 -2.04 -5.51 1.17
CA ILE A 47 -1.10 -4.48 0.70
C ILE A 47 -1.74 -3.09 0.71
N GLY A 48 -3.00 -2.98 0.28
CA GLY A 48 -3.72 -1.70 0.25
C GLY A 48 -4.00 -1.10 1.64
N ILE A 49 -4.08 -1.94 2.68
CA ILE A 49 -4.32 -1.50 4.06
C ILE A 49 -3.01 -1.33 4.83
N ALA A 50 -1.94 -2.04 4.46
CA ALA A 50 -0.68 -2.04 5.20
C ALA A 50 -0.08 -0.64 5.39
N THR A 51 -0.26 0.27 4.42
CA THR A 51 0.29 1.64 4.50
C THR A 51 -0.42 2.53 5.52
N VAL A 52 -1.61 2.14 6.01
CA VAL A 52 -2.33 2.82 7.10
C VAL A 52 -1.58 2.74 8.43
N TYR A 53 -0.73 1.72 8.61
CA TYR A 53 0.03 1.51 9.84
C TYR A 53 1.44 2.10 9.82
N ILE A 54 1.79 2.85 8.77
CA ILE A 54 3.09 3.51 8.67
C ILE A 54 2.97 4.93 9.24
N GLU A 55 3.75 5.22 10.27
CA GLU A 55 3.89 6.55 10.83
C GLU A 55 4.78 7.41 9.92
N VAL A 56 4.34 8.62 9.60
CA VAL A 56 5.14 9.60 8.87
C VAL A 56 5.95 10.39 9.89
N ASP A 57 7.27 10.47 9.73
CA ASP A 57 8.08 11.38 10.53
C ASP A 57 7.75 12.80 10.09
N GLU A 58 6.85 13.45 10.83
CA GLU A 58 6.72 14.90 10.83
C GLU A 58 7.89 15.45 11.64
N GLU A 59 9.08 15.52 11.04
CA GLU A 59 10.12 16.42 11.55
C GLU A 59 9.56 17.85 11.46
N GLU A 60 9.00 18.30 12.59
CA GLU A 60 8.95 19.67 13.07
C GLU A 60 8.89 20.74 11.96
N SER A 61 7.68 20.99 11.47
CA SER A 61 7.35 22.30 10.91
C SER A 61 7.16 23.29 12.06
N ALA A 62 8.21 23.52 12.86
CA ALA A 62 8.34 24.70 13.70
C ALA A 62 9.31 25.66 12.99
N GLU A 63 8.97 26.95 13.02
CA GLU A 63 9.69 28.10 12.43
C GLU A 63 9.36 28.41 10.95
N GLU A 64 8.22 29.06 10.70
CA GLU A 64 8.09 30.55 10.64
C GLU A 64 6.62 31.02 10.61
#